data_AF-A0A1X0QYL9-F1
#
_entry.id   AF-A0A1X0QYL9-F1
#
_cell.length_a   1.000
_cell.length_b   1.000
_cell.length_c   1.000
_cell.angle_alpha   90.00
_cell.angle_beta   90.00
_cell.angle_gamma   90.00
#
_symmetry.space_group_name_H-M   'P 1'
#
loop_
_entity.id
_entity.type
_entity.pdbx_description
1 polymer ?
#
loop_
_entity_poly.entity_id
_entity_poly.type
_entity_poly.pdbx_seq_one_letter_code
_entity_poly.pdbx_strand_id
1 'polypeptide(L)'
;MSCCYCDDYSVDSDIVHLDHRRQVEMFLSAYKLTQYYDTFINEGFDRLLCLLDITESDLISLNVKRGHRRLLQRAIATAKGIPLSTPIVINYGHHYYTGNFIFFY
;
A
#
# COMPACT_ATOMS: atom_id res chain seq x y z
N MET A 1 4.69 -16.22 -2.42
CA MET A 1 5.15 -15.76 -3.75
C MET A 1 4.08 -16.11 -4.78
N SER A 2 3.04 -15.29 -4.91
CA SER A 2 2.19 -15.31 -6.10
C SER A 2 1.34 -14.04 -6.07
N CYS A 3 1.63 -13.14 -6.98
CA CYS A 3 0.56 -12.47 -7.71
C CYS A 3 0.87 -12.72 -9.19
N CYS A 4 0.52 -13.93 -9.66
CA CYS A 4 0.36 -14.24 -11.08
C CYS A 4 -1.03 -13.76 -11.52
N TYR A 5 -1.11 -12.90 -12.54
CA TYR A 5 -1.64 -13.30 -13.85
C TYR A 5 -1.47 -12.16 -14.85
N CYS A 6 -1.00 -12.54 -16.03
CA CYS A 6 -0.93 -11.73 -17.23
C CYS A 6 -2.31 -11.70 -17.88
N ASP A 7 -2.79 -10.54 -18.32
CA ASP A 7 -3.81 -10.48 -19.37
C ASP A 7 -3.23 -9.69 -20.55
N ASP A 8 -3.13 -10.40 -21.67
CA ASP A 8 -2.81 -9.96 -23.01
C ASP A 8 -4.01 -9.20 -23.58
N TYR A 9 -3.89 -7.88 -23.77
CA TYR A 9 -4.77 -7.14 -24.69
C TYR A 9 -4.06 -5.89 -25.23
N SER A 10 -3.49 -6.00 -26.43
CA SER A 10 -3.03 -4.86 -27.22
C SER A 10 -4.20 -3.95 -27.65
N VAL A 11 -4.61 -3.03 -26.77
CA VAL A 11 -5.17 -1.72 -27.15
C VAL A 11 -4.67 -0.71 -26.11
N ASP A 12 -3.67 0.09 -26.51
CA ASP A 12 -3.20 1.28 -25.79
C ASP A 12 -2.78 1.06 -24.31
N SER A 13 -1.69 0.31 -24.13
CA SER A 13 -1.05 0.07 -22.81
C SER A 13 -0.79 1.37 -22.04
N ASP A 14 -0.57 2.49 -22.73
CA ASP A 14 -0.29 3.77 -22.08
C ASP A 14 -1.54 4.32 -21.36
N ILE A 15 -2.75 4.27 -21.96
CA ILE A 15 -3.98 4.81 -21.35
C ILE A 15 -4.41 4.04 -20.09
N VAL A 16 -4.30 2.71 -20.09
CA VAL A 16 -4.72 1.89 -18.95
C VAL A 16 -3.74 2.04 -17.77
N HIS A 17 -2.43 2.08 -18.01
CA HIS A 17 -1.45 2.32 -16.95
C HIS A 17 -1.54 3.74 -16.38
N LEU A 18 -1.90 4.74 -17.19
CA LEU A 18 -2.16 6.11 -16.74
C LEU A 18 -3.35 6.20 -15.76
N ASP A 19 -4.41 5.42 -15.97
CA ASP A 19 -5.58 5.40 -15.09
C ASP A 19 -5.24 4.83 -13.70
N HIS A 20 -4.55 3.69 -13.65
CA HIS A 20 -4.14 3.06 -12.39
C HIS A 20 -3.23 3.97 -11.54
N ARG A 21 -2.25 4.61 -12.19
CA ARG A 21 -1.33 5.56 -11.54
C ARG A 21 -2.06 6.77 -10.97
N ARG A 22 -3.06 7.31 -11.69
CA ARG A 22 -3.91 8.39 -11.19
C ARG A 22 -4.71 7.97 -9.96
N GLN A 23 -5.26 6.76 -9.94
CA GLN A 23 -5.98 6.26 -8.77
C GLN A 23 -5.07 6.18 -7.53
N VAL A 24 -3.82 5.72 -7.70
CA VAL A 24 -2.81 5.70 -6.63
C VAL A 24 -2.48 7.12 -6.16
N GLU A 25 -2.24 8.05 -7.08
CA GLU A 25 -1.96 9.45 -6.76
C GLU A 25 -3.10 10.11 -5.99
N MET A 26 -4.35 9.95 -6.46
CA MET A 26 -5.55 10.48 -5.80
C MET A 26 -5.71 9.93 -4.39
N PHE A 27 -5.50 8.62 -4.21
CA PHE A 27 -5.55 7.99 -2.89
C PHE A 27 -4.49 8.56 -1.96
N LEU A 28 -3.22 8.64 -2.39
CA LEU A 28 -2.14 9.21 -1.60
C LEU A 28 -2.37 10.69 -1.30
N SER A 29 -2.94 11.45 -2.24
CA SER A 29 -3.28 12.86 -2.07
C SER A 29 -4.31 13.10 -0.96
N ALA A 30 -5.35 12.26 -0.90
CA ALA A 30 -6.35 12.32 0.16
C ALA A 30 -5.75 12.20 1.58
N TYR A 31 -4.61 11.52 1.71
CA TYR A 31 -3.91 11.30 2.99
C TYR A 31 -2.62 12.11 3.14
N LYS A 32 -2.34 13.06 2.25
CA LYS A 32 -1.10 13.87 2.23
C LYS A 32 0.18 13.03 2.16
N LEU A 33 0.11 11.91 1.43
CA LEU A 33 1.20 10.96 1.22
C LEU A 33 1.75 11.01 -0.22
N THR A 34 1.41 12.03 -1.01
CA THR A 34 1.90 12.22 -2.39
C THR A 34 3.42 12.22 -2.51
N GLN A 35 4.14 12.61 -1.46
CA GLN A 35 5.62 12.55 -1.43
C GLN A 35 6.21 11.14 -1.64
N TYR A 36 5.41 10.09 -1.42
CA TYR A 36 5.82 8.70 -1.64
C TYR A 36 5.36 8.15 -2.99
N TYR A 37 4.60 8.92 -3.78
CA TYR A 37 4.04 8.47 -5.04
C TYR A 37 5.13 7.92 -5.97
N ASP A 38 6.19 8.69 -6.22
CA ASP A 38 7.28 8.26 -7.09
C ASP A 38 7.96 6.99 -6.57
N THR A 39 8.14 6.86 -5.25
CA THR A 39 8.68 5.65 -4.61
C THR A 39 7.78 4.44 -4.84
N PHE A 40 6.46 4.59 -4.64
CA PHE A 40 5.49 3.52 -4.86
C PHE A 40 5.47 3.07 -6.33
N ILE A 41 5.44 4.01 -7.28
CA ILE A 41 5.46 3.67 -8.70
C ILE A 41 6.75 2.95 -9.09
N ASN A 42 7.91 3.45 -8.65
CA ASN A 42 9.21 2.87 -8.97
C ASN A 42 9.35 1.42 -8.47
N GLU A 43 8.65 1.11 -7.38
CA GLU A 43 8.65 -0.22 -6.74
C GLU A 43 7.54 -1.14 -7.29
N GLY A 44 6.72 -0.63 -8.22
CA GLY A 44 5.68 -1.41 -8.89
C GLY A 44 4.30 -1.37 -8.22
N PHE A 45 4.09 -0.48 -7.24
CA PHE A 45 2.76 -0.21 -6.66
C PHE A 45 1.97 0.80 -7.51
N ASP A 46 1.80 0.48 -8.80
CA ASP A 46 1.09 1.31 -9.77
C ASP A 46 -0.44 1.11 -9.75
N ARG A 47 -0.91 0.06 -9.07
CA ARG A 47 -2.33 -0.29 -8.90
C ARG A 47 -2.83 -0.02 -7.48
N LEU A 48 -4.02 0.57 -7.38
CA LEU A 48 -4.66 0.83 -6.08
C LEU A 48 -4.90 -0.46 -5.28
N LEU A 49 -5.26 -1.57 -5.93
CA LEU A 49 -5.42 -2.87 -5.26
C LEU A 49 -4.12 -3.34 -4.59
N CYS A 50 -2.98 -3.22 -5.28
CA CYS A 50 -1.67 -3.56 -4.70
C CYS A 50 -1.32 -2.65 -3.53
N LEU A 51 -1.66 -1.36 -3.61
CA LEU A 51 -1.47 -0.41 -2.51
C LEU A 51 -2.37 -0.73 -1.31
N LEU A 52 -3.60 -1.21 -1.52
CA LEU A 52 -4.51 -1.62 -0.44
C LEU A 52 -4.10 -2.93 0.25
N ASP A 53 -3.28 -3.74 -0.41
CA ASP A 53 -2.72 -5.00 0.12
C ASP A 53 -1.26 -4.87 0.58
N ILE A 54 -0.71 -3.65 0.57
CA ILE A 54 0.66 -3.41 1.01
C ILE A 54 0.87 -3.78 2.48
N THR A 55 1.96 -4.49 2.77
CA THR A 55 2.29 -4.94 4.12
C THR A 55 3.11 -3.91 4.89
N GLU A 56 3.20 -4.05 6.22
CA GLU A 56 4.09 -3.18 6.99
C GLU A 56 5.57 -3.37 6.60
N SER A 57 5.99 -4.61 6.28
CA SER A 57 7.36 -4.85 5.80
C SER A 57 7.67 -4.12 4.50
N ASP A 58 6.73 -4.06 3.56
CA ASP A 58 6.91 -3.31 2.32
C ASP A 58 7.09 -1.82 2.64
N LEU A 59 6.23 -1.25 3.49
CA LEU A 59 6.34 0.16 3.90
C LEU A 59 7.64 0.48 4.65
N ILE A 60 8.21 -0.49 5.38
CA ILE A 60 9.52 -0.36 6.02
C ILE A 60 10.62 -0.35 4.96
N SER A 61 10.59 -1.27 3.99
CA SER A 61 11.53 -1.33 2.86
C SER A 61 11.51 -0.05 2.02
N LEU A 62 10.32 0.55 1.85
CA LEU A 62 10.11 1.83 1.17
C LEU A 62 10.49 3.06 2.01
N ASN A 63 11.07 2.87 3.20
CA ASN A 63 11.46 3.94 4.14
C ASN A 63 10.31 4.90 4.52
N VAL A 64 9.06 4.42 4.50
CA VAL A 64 7.90 5.23 4.91
C VAL A 64 7.94 5.45 6.42
N LYS A 65 7.81 6.71 6.86
CA LYS A 65 7.84 7.08 8.28
C LYS A 65 6.73 6.36 9.06
N ARG A 66 7.01 5.90 10.28
CA ARG A 66 6.06 5.14 11.12
C ARG A 66 4.70 5.81 11.30
N GLY A 67 4.67 7.14 11.48
CA GLY A 67 3.40 7.89 11.56
C GLY A 67 2.59 7.81 10.27
N HIS A 68 3.24 7.91 9.11
CA HIS A 68 2.61 7.77 7.80
C HIS A 68 2.14 6.34 7.55
N ARG A 69 2.89 5.33 8.00
CA ARG A 69 2.45 3.92 7.93
C ARG A 69 1.15 3.70 8.70
N ARG A 70 1.05 4.23 9.94
CA ARG A 70 -0.18 4.16 10.75
C ARG A 70 -1.36 4.85 10.05
N LEU A 71 -1.12 6.03 9.46
CA LEU A 71 -2.12 6.76 8.68
C LEU A 71 -2.59 5.95 7.46
N LEU A 72 -1.64 5.40 6.68
CA LEU A 72 -1.93 4.62 5.48
C LEU A 72 -2.66 3.32 5.81
N GLN A 73 -2.27 2.60 6.86
CA GLN A 73 -3.01 1.42 7.29
C GLN A 73 -4.43 1.76 7.76
N ARG A 74 -4.62 2.91 8.42
CA ARG A 74 -5.95 3.40 8.77
C ARG A 74 -6.80 3.75 7.54
N ALA A 75 -6.18 4.39 6.55
CA ALA A 75 -6.79 4.69 5.26
C ALA A 75 -7.25 3.40 4.56
N ILE A 76 -6.37 2.40 4.48
CA ILE A 76 -6.65 1.09 3.89
C ILE A 76 -7.78 0.39 4.63
N ALA A 77 -7.73 0.35 5.97
CA ALA A 77 -8.80 -0.23 6.79
C ALA A 77 -10.15 0.45 6.51
N THR A 78 -10.16 1.78 6.40
CA THR A 78 -11.36 2.57 6.10
C THR A 78 -11.88 2.28 4.68
N ALA A 79 -10.99 2.20 3.69
CA ALA A 79 -11.31 1.82 2.32
C ALA A 79 -11.86 0.39 2.20
N LYS A 80 -11.38 -0.53 3.06
CA LYS A 80 -11.88 -1.92 3.18
C LYS A 80 -13.18 -2.04 3.99
N GLY A 81 -13.75 -0.93 4.47
CA GLY A 81 -14.99 -0.92 5.26
C GLY A 81 -14.82 -1.34 6.72
N ILE A 82 -13.57 -1.39 7.23
CA ILE A 82 -13.30 -1.68 8.64
C ILE A 82 -13.58 -0.41 9.45
N PRO A 83 -14.48 -0.47 10.44
CA PRO A 83 -14.87 0.71 11.19
C PRO A 83 -13.72 1.23 12.06
N LEU A 84 -13.66 2.55 12.24
CA LEU A 84 -12.65 3.24 13.04
C LEU A 84 -12.57 2.74 14.51
N SER A 85 -13.62 2.13 15.01
CA SER A 85 -13.65 1.55 16.35
C SER A 85 -12.78 0.30 16.50
N THR A 86 -12.36 -0.32 15.39
CA THR A 86 -11.54 -1.53 15.41
C THR A 86 -10.07 -1.13 15.54
N PRO A 87 -9.29 -1.75 16.45
CA PRO A 87 -7.86 -1.56 16.50
C PRO A 87 -7.24 -1.99 15.16
N ILE A 88 -6.27 -1.22 14.68
CA ILE A 88 -5.53 -1.56 13.46
C ILE A 88 -4.64 -2.76 13.80
N VAL A 89 -4.97 -3.93 13.27
CA VAL A 89 -4.08 -5.09 13.31
C VAL A 89 -3.03 -4.89 12.23
N ILE A 90 -1.84 -4.48 12.65
CA ILE A 90 -0.65 -4.36 11.81
C ILE A 90 -0.19 -5.76 11.39
N ASN A 91 -0.49 -6.13 10.13
CA ASN A 91 0.02 -7.36 9.54
C ASN A 91 1.46 -7.11 9.05
N TYR A 92 2.42 -7.67 9.77
CA TYR A 92 3.84 -7.47 9.53
C TYR A 92 4.38 -8.17 8.28
N GLY A 93 3.56 -8.95 7.56
CA GLY A 93 4.06 -9.85 6.52
C GLY A 93 4.91 -10.94 7.17
N HIS A 94 4.37 -12.17 7.27
CA HIS A 94 5.03 -13.27 7.97
C HIS A 94 6.23 -13.81 7.18
N HIS A 95 7.32 -13.04 7.10
CA HIS A 95 8.64 -13.50 6.72
C HIS A 95 9.64 -12.55 7.38
N TYR A 96 10.01 -12.81 8.64
CA TYR A 96 11.37 -12.83 9.20
C TYR A 96 11.22 -13.14 10.72
N TYR A 97 11.56 -14.38 11.08
CA TYR A 97 12.01 -14.90 12.38
C TYR A 97 11.57 -14.22 13.70
N THR A 98 10.87 -15.01 14.52
CA THR A 98 10.83 -15.02 16.00
C THR A 98 11.67 -13.96 16.72
N GLY A 99 11.01 -13.03 17.41
CA GLY A 99 11.65 -12.19 18.42
C GLY A 99 10.78 -11.02 18.83
N ASN A 100 9.99 -11.22 19.90
CA ASN A 100 9.47 -10.20 20.82
C ASN A 100 9.34 -8.76 20.26
N PHE A 101 8.15 -8.38 19.82
CA PHE A 101 7.80 -6.96 19.68
C PHE A 101 6.59 -6.63 20.56
N ILE A 102 6.94 -6.18 21.76
CA ILE A 102 6.11 -5.41 22.68
C ILE A 102 5.47 -4.24 21.93
N PHE A 103 4.15 -4.15 22.03
CA PHE A 103 3.36 -3.00 21.58
C PHE A 103 3.71 -1.73 22.38
N PHE A 104 3.53 -0.56 21.74
CA PHE A 104 3.62 0.82 22.25
C PHE A 104 5.07 1.30 22.51
N TYR A 105 5.57 2.44 22.03
CA TYR A 105 5.00 3.79 21.84
C TYR A 105 5.07 4.25 20.39
#